data_AF-A0A1R1MHQ5-F1
#
_entry.id   AF-A0A1R1MHQ5-F1
#
_cell.length_a   1.000
_cell.length_b   1.000
_cell.length_c   1.000
_cell.angle_alpha   90.00
_cell.angle_beta   90.00
_cell.angle_gamma   90.00
#
_symmetry.space_group_name_H-M   'P 1'
#
loop_
_entity.id
_entity.type
_entity.pdbx_description
1 polymer ?
#
loop_
_entity_poly.entity_id
_entity_poly.type
_entity_poly.pdbx_seq_one_letter_code
_entity_poly.pdbx_strand_id
1 'polypeptide(L)'
;MDNSDLSELIIEADFLWREIGIGDFVQIEDAIFDQGVELLTPGTEYMVLVRQKSATGLQSFVTESNIEGRTAVIYPHLICNYTCTGNQALS
;
A
#
# COMPACT_ATOMS: atom_id res chain seq x y z
N MET A 1 -21.96 10.97 5.80
CA MET A 1 -20.60 11.41 5.47
C MET A 1 -20.65 12.91 5.34
N ASP A 2 -20.22 13.57 6.41
CA ASP A 2 -19.99 15.00 6.37
C ASP A 2 -18.62 15.28 5.71
N ASN A 3 -18.30 16.54 5.48
CA ASN A 3 -17.04 16.94 4.83
C ASN A 3 -15.82 16.75 5.77
N SER A 4 -16.06 16.50 7.06
CA SER A 4 -15.00 16.27 8.06
C SER A 4 -14.42 14.87 7.89
N ASP A 5 -15.29 13.86 7.77
CA ASP A 5 -14.90 12.45 7.59
C ASP A 5 -13.98 12.26 6.37
N LEU A 6 -14.30 12.93 5.26
CA LEU A 6 -13.50 12.85 4.03
C LEU A 6 -12.13 13.54 4.17
N SER A 7 -12.07 14.62 4.94
CA SER A 7 -10.81 15.34 5.16
C SER A 7 -9.85 14.52 6.02
N GLU A 8 -10.37 13.83 7.05
CA GLU A 8 -9.59 12.93 7.90
C GLU A 8 -9.01 11.76 7.11
N LEU A 9 -9.82 11.10 6.27
CA LEU A 9 -9.36 10.01 5.40
C LEU A 9 -8.26 10.43 4.42
N ILE A 10 -8.33 11.64 3.87
CA ILE A 10 -7.30 12.18 2.98
C ILE A 10 -5.99 12.41 3.74
N ILE A 11 -6.08 12.93 4.97
CA ILE A 11 -4.92 13.18 5.82
C ILE A 11 -4.25 11.87 6.21
N GLU A 12 -5.03 10.87 6.64
CA GLU A 12 -4.53 9.53 6.97
C GLU A 12 -3.82 8.87 5.78
N ALA A 13 -4.43 8.94 4.59
CA ALA A 13 -3.82 8.41 3.37
C ALA A 13 -2.49 9.10 3.04
N ASP A 14 -2.38 10.42 3.22
CA ASP A 14 -1.14 11.17 2.98
C ASP A 14 -0.06 10.81 4.02
N PHE A 15 -0.42 10.62 5.29
CA PHE A 15 0.51 10.17 6.32
C PHE A 15 1.08 8.79 5.99
N LEU A 16 0.20 7.83 5.69
CA LEU A 16 0.60 6.47 5.35
C LEU A 16 1.53 6.44 4.12
N TRP A 17 1.18 7.22 3.07
CA TRP A 17 1.99 7.32 1.86
C TRP A 17 3.40 7.89 2.08
N ARG A 18 3.55 8.80 3.03
CA ARG A 18 4.85 9.37 3.38
C ARG A 18 5.70 8.43 4.22
N GLU A 19 5.07 7.70 5.13
CA GLU A 19 5.73 6.82 6.09
C GLU A 19 6.25 5.54 5.44
N ILE A 20 5.43 4.89 4.63
CA ILE A 20 5.82 3.68 3.91
C ILE A 20 6.81 4.04 2.81
N GLY A 21 7.97 3.39 2.82
CA GLY A 21 9.06 3.53 1.86
C GLY A 21 9.12 2.40 0.82
N ILE A 22 10.06 2.51 -0.12
CA ILE A 22 10.42 1.40 -1.02
C ILE A 22 11.25 0.40 -0.22
N GLY A 23 10.95 -0.89 -0.36
CA GLY A 23 11.55 -1.99 0.41
C GLY A 23 10.77 -2.34 1.69
N ASP A 24 9.83 -1.51 2.10
CA ASP A 24 8.94 -1.81 3.22
C ASP A 24 7.89 -2.84 2.86
N PHE A 25 7.30 -3.48 3.86
CA PHE A 25 6.26 -4.49 3.67
C PHE A 25 4.90 -3.95 4.08
N VAL A 26 3.87 -4.32 3.32
CA VAL A 26 2.49 -3.92 3.57
C VAL A 26 1.56 -5.13 3.53
N GLN A 27 0.51 -5.10 4.36
CA GLN A 27 -0.58 -6.06 4.33
C GLN A 27 -1.86 -5.34 3.94
N ILE A 28 -2.73 -6.04 3.21
CA ILE A 28 -4.03 -5.52 2.77
C ILE A 28 -5.20 -6.18 3.50
N GLU A 29 -6.31 -5.46 3.59
CA GLU A 29 -7.56 -5.95 4.19
C GLU A 29 -8.36 -6.86 3.24
N ASP A 30 -8.40 -6.51 1.95
CA ASP A 30 -9.19 -7.21 0.93
C ASP A 30 -8.33 -7.81 -0.17
N ALA A 31 -8.76 -8.95 -0.73
CA ALA A 31 -8.05 -9.60 -1.83
C ALA A 31 -8.10 -8.76 -3.11
N ILE A 32 -6.98 -8.71 -3.85
CA ILE A 32 -6.90 -8.01 -5.14
C ILE A 32 -6.76 -9.03 -6.26
N PHE A 33 -7.62 -8.88 -7.27
CA PHE A 33 -7.64 -9.74 -8.46
C PHE A 33 -7.34 -8.95 -9.73
N ASP A 34 -6.62 -9.57 -10.65
CA ASP A 34 -6.48 -9.12 -12.04
C ASP A 34 -6.91 -10.24 -12.99
N GLN A 35 -7.88 -9.97 -13.84
CA GLN A 35 -8.46 -10.93 -14.80
C GLN A 35 -8.89 -12.27 -14.15
N GLY A 36 -9.41 -12.21 -12.92
CA GLY A 36 -9.86 -13.39 -12.17
C GLY A 36 -8.74 -14.18 -11.48
N VAL A 37 -7.50 -13.69 -11.52
CA VAL A 37 -6.38 -14.27 -10.78
C VAL A 37 -6.07 -13.40 -9.56
N GLU A 38 -5.98 -14.04 -8.39
CA GLU A 38 -5.62 -13.33 -7.15
C GLU A 38 -4.15 -12.90 -7.21
N LEU A 39 -3.93 -11.59 -7.19
CA LEU A 39 -2.60 -10.99 -7.09
C LEU A 39 -2.18 -10.85 -5.64
N LEU A 40 -3.09 -10.47 -4.75
CA LEU A 40 -2.79 -10.27 -3.33
C LEU A 40 -3.84 -10.92 -2.44
N THR A 41 -3.36 -11.59 -1.39
CA THR A 41 -4.12 -12.26 -0.35
C THR A 41 -4.14 -11.39 0.91
N PRO A 42 -5.30 -11.20 1.57
CA PRO A 42 -5.39 -10.47 2.83
C PRO A 42 -4.42 -10.97 3.90
N GLY A 43 -3.85 -10.04 4.67
CA GLY A 43 -2.92 -10.36 5.75
C GLY A 43 -1.56 -10.93 5.34
N THR A 44 -1.27 -11.05 4.03
CA THR A 44 0.05 -11.41 3.53
C THR A 44 0.90 -10.16 3.34
N GLU A 45 2.19 -10.24 3.68
CA GLU A 45 3.14 -9.13 3.50
C GLU A 45 3.63 -9.07 2.05
N TYR A 46 3.54 -7.89 1.46
CA TYR A 46 4.05 -7.61 0.11
C TYR A 46 5.05 -6.47 0.16
N MET A 47 6.20 -6.65 -0.48
CA MET A 47 7.22 -5.61 -0.53
C MET A 47 6.79 -4.48 -1.48
N VAL A 48 6.95 -3.25 -1.02
CA VAL A 48 6.73 -2.04 -1.82
C VAL A 48 7.92 -1.83 -2.75
N LEU A 49 7.65 -1.86 -4.04
CA LEU A 49 8.65 -1.66 -5.10
C LEU A 49 8.73 -0.19 -5.53
N VAL A 50 7.59 0.50 -5.57
CA VAL A 50 7.50 1.88 -6.06
C VAL A 50 6.42 2.64 -5.28
N ARG A 51 6.69 3.93 -5.04
CA ARG A 51 5.67 4.90 -4.60
C ARG A 51 5.28 5.80 -5.74
N GLN A 52 3.98 5.98 -5.94
CA GLN A 52 3.44 6.76 -7.04
C GLN A 52 2.54 7.87 -6.51
N LYS A 53 2.58 9.01 -7.21
CA LYS A 53 1.62 10.09 -7.04
C LYS A 53 1.20 10.57 -8.42
N SER A 54 -0.08 10.42 -8.75
CA SER A 54 -0.62 10.85 -10.03
C SER A 54 -0.60 12.38 -10.16
N ALA A 55 -0.81 12.89 -11.37
CA ALA A 55 -0.96 14.33 -11.61
C ALA A 55 -2.17 14.94 -10.87
N THR A 56 -3.20 14.14 -10.57
CA THR A 56 -4.37 14.55 -9.77
C THR A 56 -4.12 14.47 -8.27
N GLY A 57 -2.92 14.05 -7.86
CA GLY A 57 -2.54 13.91 -6.46
C GLY A 57 -2.86 12.56 -5.83
N LEU A 58 -3.45 11.62 -6.58
CA LEU A 58 -3.79 10.29 -6.10
C LEU A 58 -2.51 9.51 -5.78
N GLN A 59 -2.42 9.04 -4.54
CA GLN A 59 -1.28 8.31 -3.99
C GLN A 59 -1.51 6.81 -4.08
N SER A 60 -0.50 6.07 -4.51
CA SER A 60 -0.54 4.61 -4.60
C SER A 60 0.86 4.00 -4.41
N PHE A 61 0.87 2.70 -4.20
CA PHE A 61 2.06 1.86 -4.12
C PHE A 61 2.00 0.79 -5.20
N VAL A 62 3.16 0.44 -5.75
CA VAL A 62 3.34 -0.78 -6.53
C VAL A 62 4.05 -1.78 -5.66
N THR A 63 3.46 -2.96 -5.49
CA THR A 63 4.02 -4.04 -4.67
C THR A 63 4.34 -5.26 -5.51
N GLU A 64 5.14 -6.16 -4.95
CA GLU A 64 5.16 -7.56 -5.39
C GLU A 64 3.76 -8.18 -5.27
N SER A 65 3.58 -9.35 -5.88
CA SER A 65 2.32 -10.09 -5.84
C SER A 65 2.59 -11.58 -5.59
N ASN A 66 1.52 -12.33 -5.38
CA ASN A 66 1.56 -13.79 -5.29
C ASN A 66 2.04 -14.49 -6.57
N ILE A 67 2.13 -13.75 -7.68
CA ILE A 67 2.54 -14.27 -8.98
C ILE A 67 3.91 -13.69 -9.32
N GLU A 68 4.90 -14.57 -9.47
CA GLU A 68 6.27 -14.17 -9.81
C GLU A 68 6.29 -13.32 -11.09
N GLY A 69 7.04 -12.21 -11.02
CA GLY A 69 7.16 -11.26 -12.14
C GLY A 69 5.93 -10.38 -12.37
N ARG A 70 4.87 -10.49 -11.56
CA ARG A 70 3.73 -9.56 -11.57
C ARG A 70 3.74 -8.66 -10.34
N THR A 71 3.19 -7.48 -10.53
CA THR A 71 3.03 -6.45 -9.48
C THR A 71 1.58 -6.08 -9.33
N ALA A 72 1.21 -5.60 -8.14
CA ALA A 72 -0.12 -5.03 -7.90
C ALA A 72 0.00 -3.54 -7.56
N VAL A 73 -1.00 -2.76 -7.97
CA VAL A 73 -1.16 -1.38 -7.52
C VAL A 73 -2.14 -1.38 -6.36
N ILE A 74 -1.73 -0.81 -5.23
CA ILE A 74 -2.58 -0.66 -4.05
C ILE A 74 -2.66 0.80 -3.62
N TYR A 75 -3.73 1.14 -2.94
CA TYR A 75 -3.99 2.48 -2.42
C TYR A 75 -3.91 2.49 -0.89
N PRO A 76 -3.57 3.61 -0.25
CA PRO A 76 -3.42 3.69 1.20
C PRO A 76 -4.59 3.13 2.00
N HIS A 77 -5.83 3.37 1.56
CA HIS A 77 -7.04 2.89 2.25
C HIS A 77 -7.21 1.36 2.24
N LEU A 78 -6.44 0.62 1.45
CA LEU A 78 -6.47 -0.85 1.44
C LEU A 78 -5.47 -1.48 2.41
N ILE A 79 -4.56 -0.69 2.97
CA ILE A 79 -3.47 -1.17 3.81
C ILE A 79 -3.97 -1.27 5.25
N CYS A 80 -3.91 -2.47 5.82
CA CYS A 80 -4.30 -2.72 7.21
C CYS A 80 -3.10 -2.76 8.17
N ASN A 81 -1.89 -2.96 7.65
CA ASN A 81 -0.65 -2.99 8.43
C ASN A 81 0.57 -2.75 7.52
N TYR A 82 1.69 -2.27 8.09
CA TYR A 82 2.95 -2.12 7.38
C TYR A 82 4.16 -2.23 8.31
N THR A 83 5.29 -2.63 7.76
CA THR A 83 6.58 -2.79 8.46
C THR A 83 7.66 -1.98 7.76
N CYS A 84 8.20 -0.97 8.44
CA CYS A 84 9.30 -0.14 7.94
C CYS A 84 10.66 -0.82 8.15
N THR A 85 11.36 -1.11 7.07
CA THR A 85 12.67 -1.76 7.05
C THR A 85 13.82 -0.79 7.36
N GLY A 86 13.61 0.51 7.16
CA GLY A 86 14.60 1.58 7.41
C GLY A 86 15.00 1.80 8.87
N ASN A 87 14.34 1.12 9.83
CA ASN A 87 14.61 1.22 11.27
C ASN A 87 15.17 -0.08 11.89
N GLN A 88 15.80 -0.96 11.11
CA GLN A 88 16.69 -1.94 11.75
C GLN A 88 17.90 -1.20 12.35
N ALA A 89 17.79 -0.87 13.64
CA ALA A 89 18.96 -0.59 14.45
C ALA A 89 19.92 -1.76 14.26
N LEU A 90 21.08 -1.51 13.66
CA LEU A 90 22.16 -2.47 13.55
C LEU A 90 22.46 -2.96 14.97
N SER A 91 22.04 -4.19 15.27
CA SER A 91 22.39 -4.90 16.51
C SER A 91 23.84 -5.37 16.46
#